data_AF-A0A317JHB0-F1
#
_entry.id   AF-A0A317JHB0-F1
#
_cell.length_a   1.000
_cell.length_b   1.000
_cell.length_c   1.000
_cell.angle_alpha   90.00
_cell.angle_beta   90.00
_cell.angle_gamma   90.00
#
_symmetry.space_group_name_H-M   'P 1'
#
loop_
_entity.id
_entity.type
_entity.pdbx_description
1 polymer ?
#
loop_
_entity_poly.entity_id
_entity_poly.type
_entity_poly.pdbx_seq_one_letter_code
_entity_poly.pdbx_strand_id
1 'polypeptide(L)'
;MNCKAEFLNSVAKAIQATAPAKEKRIIMKAHLFICTNSPHKEGKCGHRGSERLRQSLKQRCRQEFGDSGEYRVNSSGCLGPCENGINAVLYPEGRWFHHLTPDDVDSLFEAMKVAMSPNAGSESGNVK
;
A
#
# COMPACT_ATOMS: atom_id res chain seq x y z
N MET A 1 -25.20 26.04 48.42
CA MET A 1 -24.57 26.65 47.24
C MET A 1 -23.79 25.57 46.49
N ASN A 2 -24.38 24.95 45.46
CA ASN A 2 -23.68 23.92 44.66
C ASN A 2 -23.82 24.10 43.13
N CYS A 3 -24.13 25.33 42.70
CA CYS A 3 -24.38 25.68 41.30
C CYS A 3 -23.13 25.51 40.40
N LYS A 4 -21.92 25.68 40.96
CA LYS A 4 -20.67 25.42 40.22
C LYS A 4 -20.47 23.94 39.92
N ALA A 5 -20.78 23.05 40.85
CA ALA A 5 -20.60 21.61 40.64
C ALA A 5 -21.61 21.07 39.62
N GLU A 6 -22.85 21.56 39.66
CA GLU A 6 -23.90 21.20 38.70
C GLU A 6 -23.60 21.75 37.29
N PHE A 7 -23.07 22.97 37.19
CA PHE A 7 -22.64 23.54 35.92
C PHE A 7 -21.46 22.75 35.33
N LEU A 8 -20.45 22.45 36.14
CA LEU A 8 -19.29 21.66 35.69
C LEU A 8 -19.70 20.24 35.27
N ASN A 9 -20.62 19.60 36.00
CA ASN A 9 -21.15 18.28 35.62
C ASN A 9 -21.95 18.33 34.32
N SER A 10 -22.75 19.39 34.11
CA SER A 10 -23.52 19.59 32.88
C SER A 10 -22.60 19.78 31.67
N VAL A 11 -21.55 20.59 31.81
CA VAL A 11 -20.53 20.80 30.77
C VAL A 11 -19.77 19.51 30.47
N ALA A 12 -19.35 18.75 31.49
CA ALA A 12 -18.64 17.47 31.29
C ALA A 12 -19.49 16.45 30.51
N LYS A 13 -20.80 16.37 30.82
CA LYS A 13 -21.74 15.47 30.15
C LYS A 13 -21.98 15.86 28.68
N ALA A 14 -22.01 17.16 28.39
CA ALA A 14 -22.09 17.67 27.01
C ALA A 14 -20.81 17.41 26.20
N ILE A 15 -19.64 17.46 26.82
CA ILE A 15 -18.35 17.12 26.19
C ILE A 15 -18.30 15.63 25.84
N GLN A 16 -18.75 14.75 26.75
CA GLN A 16 -18.78 13.30 26.48
C GLN A 16 -19.79 12.89 25.41
N ALA A 17 -20.88 13.65 25.23
CA ALA A 17 -21.87 13.40 24.18
C ALA A 17 -21.39 13.79 22.76
N THR A 18 -20.28 14.51 22.63
CA THR A 18 -19.71 14.95 21.34
C THR A 18 -18.37 14.30 21.00
N ALA A 19 -17.90 13.35 21.82
CA ALA A 19 -16.69 12.59 21.52
C ALA A 19 -16.90 11.76 20.24
N PRO A 20 -16.08 11.94 19.19
CA PRO A 20 -16.26 11.22 17.94
C PRO A 20 -16.07 9.72 18.20
N ALA A 21 -16.98 8.90 17.65
CA ALA A 21 -16.84 7.45 17.63
C ALA A 21 -15.45 7.07 17.09
N LYS A 22 -14.80 6.10 17.73
CA LYS A 22 -13.44 5.63 17.39
C LYS A 22 -13.36 5.27 15.90
N GLU A 23 -12.88 6.20 15.09
CA GLU A 23 -12.79 6.08 13.63
C GLU A 23 -12.01 4.81 13.27
N LYS A 24 -12.64 3.90 12.51
CA LYS A 24 -12.03 2.66 12.06
C LYS A 24 -10.96 3.00 11.02
N ARG A 25 -9.72 3.23 11.47
CA ARG A 25 -8.58 3.51 10.58
C ARG A 25 -8.37 2.30 9.69
N ILE A 26 -8.62 2.46 8.39
CA ILE A 26 -8.22 1.46 7.39
C ILE A 26 -6.70 1.53 7.29
N ILE A 27 -6.03 0.55 7.88
CA ILE A 27 -4.58 0.42 7.78
C ILE A 27 -4.30 -0.41 6.53
N MET A 28 -3.71 0.22 5.52
CA MET A 28 -3.24 -0.47 4.33
C MET A 28 -1.96 -1.23 4.68
N LYS A 29 -2.05 -2.56 4.64
CA LYS A 29 -0.96 -3.47 4.96
C LYS A 29 0.04 -3.62 3.82
N ALA A 30 -0.44 -3.59 2.57
CA ALA A 30 0.41 -3.76 1.39
C ALA A 30 0.07 -2.74 0.30
N HIS A 31 0.98 -1.78 0.05
CA HIS A 31 0.84 -0.81 -1.03
C HIS A 31 1.98 -0.94 -2.01
N LEU A 32 1.71 -1.59 -3.14
CA LEU A 32 2.67 -1.78 -4.20
C LEU A 32 2.52 -0.68 -5.26
N PHE A 33 3.62 -0.02 -5.57
CA PHE A 33 3.75 0.88 -6.71
C PHE A 33 4.61 0.22 -7.77
N ILE A 34 4.08 0.12 -9.00
CA ILE A 34 4.81 -0.39 -10.17
C ILE A 34 5.01 0.76 -11.13
N CYS A 35 6.26 0.97 -11.56
CA CYS A 35 6.59 1.99 -12.54
C CYS A 35 5.95 1.65 -13.89
N THR A 36 4.99 2.46 -14.34
CA THR A 36 4.34 2.32 -15.65
C THR A 36 4.65 3.47 -16.60
N ASN A 37 5.67 4.26 -16.28
CA ASN A 37 6.12 5.38 -17.09
C ASN A 37 6.51 4.94 -18.51
N SER A 38 5.88 5.53 -19.53
CA SER A 38 6.08 5.22 -20.96
C SER A 38 6.23 6.51 -21.81
N PRO A 39 7.33 7.28 -21.65
CA PRO A 39 7.60 8.43 -22.51
C PRO A 39 8.02 7.98 -23.91
N HIS A 40 8.08 8.89 -24.88
CA HIS A 40 8.47 8.59 -26.27
C HIS A 40 9.86 7.93 -26.45
N LYS A 41 10.71 7.90 -25.42
CA LYS A 41 12.03 7.25 -25.46
C LYS A 41 11.93 5.79 -24.96
N GLU A 42 12.56 4.88 -25.68
CA GLU A 42 12.68 3.46 -25.31
C GLU A 42 13.46 3.25 -23.99
N GLY A 43 13.44 2.01 -23.48
CA GLY A 43 14.20 1.62 -22.29
C GLY A 43 13.54 1.95 -20.94
N LYS A 44 12.32 2.51 -20.94
CA LYS A 44 11.51 2.76 -19.74
C LYS A 44 10.62 1.56 -19.40
N CYS A 45 10.16 1.48 -18.15
CA CYS A 45 9.37 0.35 -17.66
C CYS A 45 8.09 0.10 -18.47
N GLY A 46 7.41 1.16 -18.93
CA GLY A 46 6.21 1.03 -19.76
C GLY A 46 6.45 0.25 -21.06
N HIS A 47 7.61 0.45 -21.70
CA HIS A 47 8.03 -0.28 -22.90
C HIS A 47 8.44 -1.73 -22.62
N ARG A 48 8.65 -2.09 -21.35
CA ARG A 48 8.97 -3.47 -20.90
C ARG A 48 7.72 -4.26 -20.50
N GLY A 49 6.52 -3.70 -20.70
CA GLY A 49 5.26 -4.37 -20.37
C GLY A 49 4.81 -4.22 -18.91
N SER A 50 5.26 -3.18 -18.20
CA SER A 50 4.92 -3.01 -16.78
C SER A 50 3.43 -2.76 -16.50
N GLU A 51 2.69 -2.20 -17.46
CA GLU A 51 1.24 -2.06 -17.31
C GLU A 51 0.56 -3.44 -17.32
N ARG A 52 1.04 -4.38 -18.15
CA ARG A 52 0.55 -5.77 -18.15
C ARG A 52 0.83 -6.45 -16.81
N LEU A 53 2.06 -6.36 -16.32
CA LEU A 53 2.45 -6.88 -15.00
C LEU A 53 1.50 -6.37 -13.90
N ARG A 54 1.29 -5.04 -13.87
CA ARG A 54 0.43 -4.38 -12.88
C ARG A 54 -1.01 -4.87 -12.96
N GLN A 55 -1.59 -4.97 -14.15
CA GLN A 55 -2.98 -5.40 -14.33
C GLN A 55 -3.17 -6.86 -13.93
N SER A 56 -2.29 -7.75 -14.37
CA SER A 56 -2.31 -9.17 -14.01
C SER A 56 -2.16 -9.36 -12.50
N LEU A 57 -1.24 -8.64 -11.86
CA LEU A 57 -1.08 -8.68 -10.40
C LEU A 57 -2.29 -8.14 -9.66
N LYS A 58 -2.86 -7.00 -10.09
CA LYS A 58 -4.07 -6.44 -9.49
C LYS A 58 -5.24 -7.43 -9.57
N GLN A 59 -5.40 -8.11 -10.69
CA GLN A 59 -6.42 -9.15 -10.86
C GLN A 59 -6.17 -10.34 -9.92
N ARG A 60 -4.91 -10.82 -9.83
CA ARG A 60 -4.53 -11.91 -8.94
C ARG A 60 -4.81 -11.58 -7.47
N CYS A 61 -4.39 -10.40 -7.00
CA CYS A 61 -4.67 -9.94 -5.64
C CYS A 61 -6.17 -9.86 -5.35
N ARG A 62 -6.99 -9.44 -6.33
CA ARG A 62 -8.45 -9.40 -6.16
C ARG A 62 -9.07 -10.78 -6.02
N GLN A 63 -8.56 -11.77 -6.76
CA GLN A 63 -9.05 -13.15 -6.68
C GLN A 63 -8.73 -13.78 -5.32
N GLU A 64 -7.56 -13.50 -4.77
CA GLU A 64 -7.05 -14.16 -3.55
C GLU A 64 -7.38 -13.39 -2.25
N PHE A 65 -7.36 -12.06 -2.27
CA PHE A 65 -7.61 -11.21 -1.10
C PHE A 65 -9.00 -10.55 -1.10
N GLY A 66 -9.74 -10.62 -2.20
CA GLY A 66 -11.00 -9.91 -2.37
C GLY A 66 -10.83 -8.38 -2.39
N ASP A 67 -11.88 -7.67 -2.00
CA ASP A 67 -11.94 -6.21 -1.94
C ASP A 67 -11.79 -5.70 -0.49
N SER A 68 -10.82 -6.24 0.27
CA SER A 68 -10.62 -5.97 1.71
C SER A 68 -10.26 -4.52 2.07
N GLY A 69 -9.78 -3.74 1.09
CA GLY A 69 -9.25 -2.38 1.30
C GLY A 69 -7.88 -2.34 2.01
N GLU A 70 -7.32 -3.49 2.38
CA GLU A 70 -6.04 -3.59 3.08
C GLU A 70 -4.82 -3.61 2.15
N TYR A 71 -5.02 -3.76 0.83
CA TYR A 71 -3.95 -3.71 -0.17
C TYR A 71 -4.27 -2.77 -1.33
N ARG A 72 -3.22 -2.31 -2.03
CA ARG A 72 -3.33 -1.63 -3.33
C ARG A 72 -2.18 -1.96 -4.26
N VAL A 73 -2.48 -2.03 -5.55
CA VAL A 73 -1.53 -2.15 -6.66
C VAL A 73 -1.72 -0.94 -7.58
N ASN A 74 -0.83 0.03 -7.46
CA ASN A 74 -0.92 1.30 -8.18
C ASN A 74 0.17 1.42 -9.26
N SER A 75 -0.15 2.21 -10.28
CA SER A 75 0.86 2.74 -11.18
C SER A 75 1.65 3.84 -10.47
N SER A 76 2.91 3.99 -10.85
CA SER A 76 3.74 5.13 -10.49
C SER A 76 4.40 5.73 -11.72
N GLY A 77 4.87 6.97 -11.57
CA GLY A 77 5.85 7.58 -12.47
C GLY A 77 7.21 6.88 -12.37
N CYS A 78 8.23 7.51 -12.97
CA CYS A 78 9.59 7.00 -12.94
C CYS A 78 10.11 6.83 -11.50
N LEU A 79 10.56 5.63 -11.15
CA LEU A 79 11.13 5.30 -9.84
C LEU A 79 12.68 5.42 -9.79
N GLY A 80 13.31 5.94 -10.85
CA GLY A 80 14.75 6.15 -10.91
C GLY A 80 15.45 5.23 -11.92
N PRO A 81 16.02 4.09 -11.50
CA PRO A 81 16.96 3.28 -12.29
C PRO A 81 16.24 2.55 -13.43
N CYS A 82 16.00 3.25 -14.54
CA CYS A 82 15.26 2.71 -15.68
C CYS A 82 15.97 1.53 -16.34
N GLU A 83 17.31 1.48 -16.28
CA GLU A 83 18.13 0.38 -16.79
C GLU A 83 17.75 -0.95 -16.15
N ASN A 84 17.39 -0.92 -14.86
CA ASN A 84 16.97 -2.07 -14.07
C ASN A 84 15.44 -2.26 -14.07
N GLY A 85 14.70 -1.63 -14.99
CA GLY A 85 13.25 -1.80 -15.09
C GLY A 85 12.83 -3.24 -15.46
N ILE A 86 11.64 -3.71 -15.11
CA ILE A 86 10.54 -2.99 -14.46
C ILE A 86 10.84 -2.81 -12.95
N ASN A 87 10.55 -1.62 -12.42
CA ASN A 87 10.79 -1.30 -11.02
C ASN A 87 9.48 -1.24 -10.24
N ALA A 88 9.49 -1.74 -9.02
CA ALA A 88 8.38 -1.62 -8.08
C ALA A 88 8.87 -1.40 -6.63
N VAL A 89 8.01 -0.83 -5.80
CA VAL A 89 8.27 -0.64 -4.36
C VAL A 89 7.02 -0.99 -3.55
N LEU A 90 7.22 -1.80 -2.51
CA LEU A 90 6.16 -2.25 -1.59
C LEU A 90 6.28 -1.52 -0.25
N TYR A 91 5.22 -0.80 0.11
CA TYR A 91 5.06 -0.16 1.41
C TYR A 91 4.08 -0.93 2.31
N PRO A 92 4.22 -0.83 3.65
CA PRO A 92 5.16 0.01 4.40
C PRO A 92 6.58 -0.58 4.55
N GLU A 93 6.81 -1.83 4.13
CA GLU A 93 8.09 -2.56 4.26
C GLU A 93 9.29 -1.81 3.63
N GLY A 94 9.04 -1.02 2.57
CA GLY A 94 10.09 -0.31 1.84
C GLY A 94 10.91 -1.22 0.92
N ARG A 95 10.36 -2.38 0.55
CA ARG A 95 11.05 -3.37 -0.27
C ARG A 95 11.01 -2.97 -1.75
N TRP A 96 12.17 -2.98 -2.39
CA TRP A 96 12.34 -2.65 -3.79
C TRP A 96 12.46 -3.91 -4.64
N PHE A 97 11.90 -3.83 -5.85
CA PHE A 97 11.97 -4.87 -6.86
C PHE A 97 12.49 -4.25 -8.15
N HIS A 98 13.44 -4.95 -8.75
CA HIS A 98 14.14 -4.55 -9.97
C HIS A 98 14.18 -5.73 -10.93
N HIS A 99 14.48 -5.45 -12.19
CA HIS A 99 14.58 -6.43 -13.29
C HIS A 99 13.31 -7.26 -13.48
N LEU A 100 12.16 -6.74 -13.04
CA LEU A 100 10.89 -7.43 -13.20
C LEU A 100 10.52 -7.51 -14.68
N THR A 101 9.84 -8.60 -15.00
CA THR A 101 9.26 -8.93 -16.29
C THR A 101 7.73 -8.97 -16.17
N PRO A 102 6.98 -8.95 -17.28
CA PRO A 102 5.53 -9.15 -17.26
C PRO A 102 5.06 -10.45 -16.62
N ASP A 103 5.93 -11.45 -16.48
CA ASP A 103 5.61 -12.78 -15.97
C ASP A 103 5.87 -12.94 -14.46
N ASP A 104 6.48 -11.95 -13.80
CA ASP A 104 6.79 -11.98 -12.35
C ASP A 104 5.58 -11.71 -11.44
N VAL A 105 4.38 -12.03 -11.92
CA VAL A 105 3.10 -11.82 -11.20
C VAL A 105 3.09 -12.61 -9.90
N ASP A 106 3.45 -13.89 -9.93
CA ASP A 106 3.39 -14.77 -8.76
C ASP A 106 4.44 -14.38 -7.71
N SER A 107 5.64 -13.99 -8.14
CA SER A 107 6.71 -13.51 -7.26
C SER A 107 6.27 -12.25 -6.49
N LEU A 108 5.66 -11.27 -7.17
CA LEU A 108 5.14 -10.07 -6.52
C LEU A 108 3.92 -10.35 -5.65
N PHE A 109 3.05 -11.28 -6.07
CA PHE A 109 1.90 -11.68 -5.30
C PHE A 109 2.30 -12.30 -3.95
N GLU A 110 3.27 -13.21 -3.94
CA GLU A 110 3.76 -13.80 -2.69
C GLU A 110 4.39 -12.74 -1.77
N ALA A 111 5.13 -11.76 -2.31
CA ALA A 111 5.62 -10.64 -1.51
C ALA A 111 4.48 -9.82 -0.86
N MET A 112 3.42 -9.53 -1.62
CA MET A 112 2.24 -8.86 -1.09
C MET A 112 1.52 -9.70 -0.02
N LYS A 113 1.42 -11.01 -0.22
CA LYS A 113 0.80 -11.95 0.73
C LYS A 113 1.55 -12.02 2.05
N VAL A 114 2.89 -11.99 2.00
CA VAL A 114 3.73 -11.88 3.19
C VAL A 114 3.46 -10.56 3.91
N ALA A 115 3.46 -9.42 3.21
CA ALA A 115 3.16 -8.11 3.81
C ALA A 115 1.73 -8.01 4.38
N MET A 116 0.77 -8.73 3.80
CA MET A 116 -0.61 -8.82 4.28
C MET A 116 -0.77 -9.67 5.55
N SER A 117 0.23 -10.48 5.90
CA SER A 117 0.18 -11.36 7.07
C SER A 117 0.38 -10.57 8.38
N PRO A 118 -0.31 -10.91 9.48
CA PRO A 118 -0.36 -10.12 10.72
C PRO A 118 0.97 -9.95 11.47
N ASN A 119 2.07 -10.58 11.01
CA ASN A 119 3.38 -10.59 11.67
C ASN A 119 4.50 -9.88 10.88
N ALA A 120 4.22 -9.17 9.77
CA ALA A 120 5.25 -8.53 8.94
C ALA A 120 5.79 -7.19 9.50
N GLY A 121 5.78 -7.04 10.83
CA GLY A 121 6.45 -5.95 11.52
C GLY A 121 7.79 -6.43 12.05
N SER A 122 8.87 -5.77 11.63
CA SER A 122 10.28 -6.01 11.99
C SER A 122 10.96 -7.16 11.25
N GLU A 123 11.51 -6.88 10.07
CA GLU A 123 12.92 -7.12 9.77
C GLU A 123 13.24 -6.45 8.42
N SER A 124 13.91 -5.30 8.50
CA SER A 124 14.49 -4.59 7.38
C SER A 124 15.60 -5.45 6.75
N GLY A 125 15.26 -6.21 5.72
CA GLY A 125 16.19 -6.98 4.91
C GLY A 125 16.49 -6.26 3.60
N ASN A 126 17.60 -5.54 3.55
CA ASN A 126 18.19 -5.03 2.30
C ASN A 126 18.62 -6.24 1.45
N VAL A 127 17.86 -6.58 0.42
CA VAL A 127 18.27 -7.60 -0.57
C VAL A 127 19.26 -6.92 -1.51
N LYS A 128 20.51 -7.40 -1.46
CA LYS A 128 21.63 -6.97 -2.30
C LYS A 128 21.38 -7.19 -3.78
#